data_AF-A0A383F2X4-F1
#
_entry.id   AF-A0A383F2X4-F1
#
_cell.length_a   1.000
_cell.length_b   1.000
_cell.length_c   1.000
_cell.angle_alpha   90.00
_cell.angle_beta   90.00
_cell.angle_gamma   90.00
#
_symmetry.space_group_name_H-M   'P 1'
#
loop_
_entity.id
_entity.type
_entity.pdbx_description
1 polymer ?
#
loop_
_entity_poly.entity_id
_entity_poly.type
_entity_poly.pdbx_seq_one_letter_code
_entity_poly.pdbx_strand_id
1 'polypeptide(L)'
;MFSQFYRKNIIYRPKLTILVLFLLLVSFGYYSKDFKLDASSDTLLLENDPDLKYLREVNNRYGSKEFLILTYTPEEAINTEKSLNNLLSLKYKIQSLDWVYNVVTLLDVPL
;
A
#
# COMPACT_ATOMS: atom_id res chain seq x y z
N MET A 1 -48.17 -11.66 14.71
CA MET A 1 -47.92 -11.44 13.26
C MET A 1 -46.49 -11.77 12.84
N PHE A 2 -45.45 -11.17 13.43
CA PHE A 2 -44.05 -11.42 13.06
C PHE A 2 -43.60 -12.89 13.17
N SER A 3 -43.99 -13.59 14.24
CA SER A 3 -43.63 -15.00 14.44
C SER A 3 -44.22 -15.94 13.38
N GLN A 4 -45.44 -15.65 12.90
CA GLN A 4 -46.10 -16.42 11.85
C GLN A 4 -45.47 -16.16 10.48
N PHE A 5 -45.08 -14.91 10.20
CA PHE A 5 -44.33 -14.55 8.99
C PHE A 5 -42.96 -15.22 8.95
N TYR A 6 -42.20 -15.17 10.05
CA TYR A 6 -40.91 -15.84 10.19
C TYR A 6 -41.02 -17.36 9.99
N ARG A 7 -41.95 -18.01 10.70
CA ARG A 7 -42.18 -19.45 10.54
C ARG A 7 -42.52 -19.80 9.08
N LYS A 8 -43.46 -19.09 8.46
CA LYS A 8 -43.95 -19.39 7.11
C LYS A 8 -42.90 -19.18 6.01
N ASN A 9 -42.11 -18.12 6.11
CA ASN A 9 -41.17 -17.75 5.05
C ASN A 9 -39.75 -18.29 5.28
N ILE A 10 -39.31 -18.41 6.54
CA ILE A 10 -37.93 -18.80 6.88
C ILE A 10 -37.83 -20.27 7.30
N ILE A 11 -38.70 -20.73 8.22
CA ILE A 11 -38.64 -22.13 8.74
C ILE A 11 -39.29 -23.13 7.77
N TYR A 12 -40.46 -22.83 7.24
CA TYR A 12 -41.20 -23.77 6.36
C TYR A 12 -40.69 -23.80 4.92
N ARG A 13 -39.81 -22.87 4.51
CA ARG A 13 -39.17 -22.84 3.19
C ARG A 13 -37.65 -22.73 3.25
N PRO A 14 -36.95 -23.67 3.92
CA PRO A 14 -35.52 -23.56 4.22
C PRO A 14 -34.66 -23.52 2.95
N LYS A 15 -35.05 -24.21 1.87
CA LYS A 15 -34.34 -24.20 0.59
C LYS A 15 -34.28 -22.80 -0.04
N LEU A 16 -35.37 -22.03 0.05
CA LEU A 16 -35.39 -20.64 -0.46
C LEU A 16 -34.52 -19.73 0.41
N THR A 17 -34.60 -19.87 1.74
CA THR A 17 -33.75 -19.12 2.67
C THR A 17 -32.27 -19.36 2.40
N ILE A 18 -31.88 -20.64 2.22
CA ILE A 18 -30.50 -21.01 1.92
C ILE A 18 -30.07 -20.46 0.55
N LEU A 19 -30.93 -20.54 -0.47
CA LEU A 19 -30.64 -19.98 -1.79
C LEU A 19 -30.38 -18.47 -1.74
N VAL A 20 -31.20 -17.73 -0.99
CA VAL A 20 -31.03 -16.28 -0.81
C VAL A 20 -29.75 -15.97 -0.05
N LEU A 21 -29.46 -16.68 1.04
CA LEU A 21 -28.21 -16.51 1.78
C LEU A 21 -26.99 -16.84 0.93
N PHE A 22 -27.08 -17.89 0.10
CA PHE A 22 -26.02 -18.27 -0.82
C PHE A 22 -25.78 -17.18 -1.87
N LEU A 23 -26.84 -16.63 -2.46
CA LEU A 23 -26.74 -15.49 -3.40
C LEU A 23 -26.11 -14.26 -2.75
N LEU A 24 -26.49 -13.93 -1.51
CA LEU A 24 -25.88 -12.84 -0.75
C LEU A 24 -24.39 -13.11 -0.46
N LEU A 25 -24.05 -14.33 -0.06
CA LEU A 25 -22.68 -14.73 0.21
C LEU A 25 -21.81 -14.61 -1.05
N VAL A 26 -22.27 -15.14 -2.18
CA VAL A 26 -21.54 -15.05 -3.45
C VAL A 26 -21.43 -13.59 -3.91
N SER A 27 -22.48 -12.79 -3.74
CA SER A 27 -22.46 -11.38 -4.08
C SER A 27 -21.44 -10.61 -3.24
N PHE A 28 -21.48 -10.72 -1.91
CA PHE A 28 -20.52 -10.06 -1.03
C PHE A 28 -19.10 -10.61 -1.21
N GLY A 29 -18.96 -11.92 -1.42
CA GLY A 29 -17.68 -12.54 -1.77
C GLY A 29 -17.09 -11.99 -3.06
N TYR A 30 -17.92 -11.78 -4.09
CA TYR A 30 -17.49 -11.18 -5.35
C TYR A 30 -17.02 -9.74 -5.19
N TYR A 31 -17.73 -8.92 -4.42
CA TYR A 31 -17.35 -7.52 -4.15
C TYR A 31 -16.20 -7.40 -3.12
N SER A 32 -15.91 -8.44 -2.36
CA SER A 32 -14.78 -8.43 -1.40
C SER A 32 -13.42 -8.22 -2.08
N LYS A 33 -13.29 -8.53 -3.37
CA LYS A 33 -12.05 -8.25 -4.13
C LYS A 33 -11.75 -6.76 -4.28
N ASP A 34 -12.78 -5.91 -4.20
CA ASP A 34 -12.67 -4.46 -4.37
C ASP A 34 -12.46 -3.77 -3.00
N PHE A 35 -12.52 -4.52 -1.90
CA PHE A 35 -12.23 -4.02 -0.57
C PHE A 35 -10.75 -3.67 -0.45
N LYS A 36 -10.46 -2.39 -0.24
CA LYS A 36 -9.12 -1.87 0.03
C LYS A 36 -9.03 -1.49 1.49
N LEU A 37 -8.17 -2.19 2.24
CA LEU A 37 -7.83 -1.80 3.60
C LEU A 37 -6.69 -0.78 3.52
N ASP A 38 -7.03 0.50 3.66
CA ASP A 38 -6.04 1.57 3.75
C ASP A 38 -5.56 1.68 5.20
N ALA A 39 -4.32 1.25 5.43
CA ALA A 39 -3.64 1.31 6.72
C ALA A 39 -2.53 2.38 6.74
N SER A 40 -2.69 3.42 5.92
CA SER A 40 -1.81 4.58 5.94
C SER A 40 -1.99 5.39 7.23
N SER A 41 -0.99 6.20 7.57
CA SER A 41 -1.08 7.11 8.71
C SER A 41 -2.24 8.11 8.55
N ASP A 42 -2.65 8.44 7.32
CA ASP A 42 -3.77 9.33 7.04
C ASP A 42 -5.14 8.74 7.44
N THR A 43 -5.30 7.42 7.37
CA THR A 43 -6.55 6.73 7.73
C THR A 43 -6.57 6.23 9.17
N LEU A 44 -5.40 6.02 9.77
CA LEU A 44 -5.26 5.60 11.17
C LEU A 44 -5.42 6.76 12.15
N LEU A 45 -5.09 7.97 11.73
CA LEU A 45 -5.19 9.16 12.56
C LEU A 45 -6.57 9.82 12.43
N LEU A 46 -6.97 10.56 13.48
CA LEU A 46 -8.20 11.33 13.46
C LEU A 46 -8.08 12.45 12.42
N GLU A 47 -9.15 12.65 11.63
CA GLU A 47 -9.16 13.64 10.54
C GLU A 47 -8.88 15.07 11.03
N ASN A 48 -9.17 15.37 12.30
CA ASN A 48 -8.94 16.66 12.97
C ASN A 48 -7.71 16.66 13.90
N ASP A 49 -6.76 15.75 13.71
CA ASP A 49 -5.52 15.73 14.49
C ASP A 49 -4.65 16.98 14.16
N PRO A 50 -4.27 17.80 15.16
CA PRO A 50 -3.52 19.02 14.95
C PRO A 50 -2.09 18.78 14.45
N ASP A 51 -1.47 17.67 14.85
CA ASP A 51 -0.12 17.30 14.43
C ASP A 51 -0.12 16.80 12.99
N LEU A 52 -1.16 16.06 12.58
CA LEU A 52 -1.38 15.68 11.18
C LEU A 52 -1.54 16.90 10.28
N LYS A 53 -2.28 17.92 10.74
CA LYS A 53 -2.43 19.18 10.02
C LYS A 53 -1.09 19.89 9.87
N TYR A 54 -0.31 20.01 10.95
CA TYR A 54 1.00 20.63 10.91
C TYR A 54 1.97 19.88 9.98
N LEU A 55 2.00 18.55 10.03
CA LEU A 55 2.79 17.70 9.16
C LEU A 55 2.44 17.92 7.67
N ARG A 56 1.15 18.02 7.35
CA ARG A 56 0.69 18.33 5.97
C ARG A 56 1.12 19.73 5.53
N GLU A 57 1.04 20.74 6.41
CA GLU A 57 1.52 22.10 6.10
C GLU A 57 3.04 22.13 5.83
N VAL A 58 3.83 21.45 6.64
CA VAL A 58 5.28 21.32 6.47
C VAL A 58 5.60 20.59 5.16
N ASN A 59 4.93 19.47 4.90
CA ASN A 59 5.12 18.69 3.67
C ASN A 59 4.72 19.47 2.41
N ASN A 60 3.65 20.26 2.46
CA ASN A 60 3.24 21.13 1.35
C ASN A 60 4.23 22.27 1.11
N ARG A 61 4.84 22.81 2.17
CA ARG A 61 5.79 23.93 2.08
C ARG A 61 7.16 23.51 1.56
N TYR A 62 7.69 22.40 2.07
CA TYR A 62 9.06 21.98 1.79
C TYR A 62 9.15 20.80 0.81
N GLY A 63 8.01 20.21 0.45
CA GLY A 63 7.94 18.97 -0.29
C GLY A 63 8.23 17.76 0.60
N SER A 64 7.33 16.78 0.59
CA SER A 64 7.64 15.44 1.08
C SER A 64 8.21 14.63 -0.07
N LYS A 65 9.35 13.97 0.14
CA LYS A 65 9.87 12.98 -0.81
C LYS A 65 9.77 11.62 -0.16
N GLU A 66 8.97 10.75 -0.78
CA GLU A 66 9.06 9.33 -0.52
C GLU A 66 10.42 8.84 -1.00
N PHE A 67 11.12 8.09 -0.17
CA PHE A 67 12.44 7.54 -0.50
C PHE A 67 12.45 6.04 -0.23
N LEU A 68 13.13 5.32 -1.11
CA LEU A 68 13.43 3.91 -0.95
C LEU A 68 14.91 3.77 -0.56
N ILE A 69 15.17 3.13 0.57
CA ILE A 69 16.54 2.80 0.98
C ILE A 69 16.87 1.40 0.45
N LEU A 70 17.91 1.30 -0.34
CA LEU A 70 18.45 0.04 -0.84
C LEU A 70 19.82 -0.20 -0.20
N THR A 71 20.02 -1.39 0.35
CA THR A 71 21.34 -1.85 0.78
C THR A 71 22.05 -2.53 -0.38
N TYR A 72 23.32 -2.21 -0.56
CA TYR A 72 24.17 -2.80 -1.60
C TYR A 72 25.38 -3.47 -0.95
N THR A 73 25.50 -4.78 -1.16
CA THR A 73 26.65 -5.56 -0.71
C THR A 73 27.51 -5.87 -1.95
N PRO A 74 28.73 -5.31 -2.06
CA PRO A 74 29.60 -5.61 -3.18
C PRO A 74 30.18 -7.03 -3.06
N GLU A 75 30.44 -7.69 -4.19
CA GLU A 75 31.12 -9.00 -4.22
C GLU A 75 32.62 -8.90 -3.91
N GLU A 76 33.22 -7.75 -4.23
CA GLU A 76 34.63 -7.41 -3.98
C GLU A 76 34.69 -6.18 -3.06
N ALA A 77 35.89 -5.71 -2.72
CA ALA A 77 36.02 -4.47 -1.96
C ALA A 77 35.37 -3.30 -2.71
N ILE A 78 34.69 -2.39 -1.99
CA ILE A 78 33.90 -1.31 -2.61
C ILE A 78 34.74 -0.32 -3.43
N ASN A 79 36.04 -0.25 -3.13
CA ASN A 79 37.01 0.61 -3.80
C ASN A 79 37.61 -0.02 -5.07
N THR A 80 37.20 -1.23 -5.46
CA THR A 80 37.62 -1.81 -6.75
C THR A 80 36.83 -1.19 -7.90
N GLU A 81 37.46 -1.06 -9.08
CA GLU A 81 36.80 -0.54 -10.28
C GLU A 81 35.54 -1.33 -10.63
N LYS A 82 35.56 -2.65 -10.42
CA LYS A 82 34.43 -3.53 -10.70
C LYS A 82 33.22 -3.21 -9.80
N SER A 83 33.42 -3.08 -8.50
CA SER A 83 32.36 -2.70 -7.54
C SER A 83 31.78 -1.33 -7.87
N LEU A 84 32.65 -0.35 -8.18
CA LEU A 84 32.24 1.00 -8.56
C LEU A 84 31.41 1.02 -9.84
N ASN A 85 31.86 0.31 -10.88
CA ASN A 85 31.14 0.21 -12.16
C ASN A 85 29.79 -0.51 -12.02
N ASN A 86 29.72 -1.54 -11.18
CA ASN A 86 28.46 -2.23 -10.89
C ASN A 86 27.46 -1.31 -10.19
N LEU A 87 27.91 -0.55 -9.18
CA LEU A 87 27.07 0.41 -8.47
C LEU A 87 26.60 1.55 -9.39
N LEU A 88 27.47 2.07 -10.25
CA LEU A 88 27.10 3.08 -11.26
C LEU A 88 26.08 2.53 -12.26
N SER A 89 26.27 1.31 -12.75
CA SER A 89 25.32 0.64 -13.66
C SER A 89 23.95 0.47 -12.99
N LEU A 90 23.92 0.05 -11.73
CA LEU A 90 22.69 -0.07 -10.95
C LEU A 90 22.00 1.30 -10.78
N LYS A 91 22.76 2.34 -10.44
CA LYS A 91 22.25 3.71 -10.34
C LYS A 91 21.54 4.14 -11.63
N TYR A 92 22.20 3.99 -12.78
CA TYR A 92 21.63 4.41 -14.06
C TYR A 92 20.38 3.61 -14.46
N LYS A 93 20.35 2.30 -14.17
CA LYS A 93 19.17 1.45 -14.43
C LYS A 93 17.97 1.87 -13.59
N ILE A 94 18.18 2.25 -12.33
CA ILE A 94 17.09 2.72 -11.47
C ILE A 94 16.67 4.14 -11.90
N GLN A 95 17.63 5.01 -12.20
CA GLN A 95 17.37 6.38 -12.65
C GLN A 95 16.63 6.45 -14.00
N SER A 96 16.75 5.42 -14.85
CA SER A 96 16.03 5.36 -16.13
C SER A 96 14.54 5.02 -16.01
N LEU A 97 14.04 4.74 -14.80
CA LEU A 97 12.62 4.50 -14.58
C LEU A 97 11.88 5.83 -14.52
N ASP A 98 10.84 6.00 -15.33
CA ASP A 98 10.11 7.27 -15.48
C ASP A 98 9.55 7.85 -14.16
N TRP A 99 9.29 6.99 -13.18
CA TRP A 99 8.76 7.36 -11.87
C TRP A 99 9.84 7.69 -10.83
N VAL A 100 11.12 7.49 -11.15
CA VAL A 100 12.24 7.77 -10.24
C VAL A 100 12.72 9.21 -10.44
N TYR A 101 12.52 10.05 -9.42
CA TYR A 101 12.97 11.44 -9.45
C TYR A 101 14.50 11.57 -9.36
N ASN A 102 15.15 10.81 -8.46
CA ASN A 102 16.60 10.89 -8.23
C ASN A 102 17.12 9.61 -7.54
N VAL A 103 18.34 9.21 -7.88
CA VAL A 103 19.09 8.13 -7.22
C VAL A 103 20.39 8.67 -6.65
N VAL A 104 20.55 8.59 -5.33
CA VAL A 104 21.76 8.99 -4.61
C VAL A 104 22.48 7.73 -4.13
N THR A 105 23.77 7.64 -4.39
CA THR A 105 24.63 6.52 -3.97
C THR A 105 25.77 7.01 -3.09
N LEU A 106 26.57 6.09 -2.55
CA LEU A 106 27.81 6.41 -1.84
C LEU A 106 28.77 7.28 -2.68
N LEU A 107 28.69 7.19 -4.00
CA LEU A 107 29.56 7.93 -4.93
C LEU A 107 29.20 9.41 -5.06
N ASP A 108 28.01 9.79 -4.59
CA ASP A 108 27.46 11.14 -4.75
C ASP A 108 27.63 12.02 -3.50
N VAL A 109 28.10 11.45 -2.40
CA VAL A 109 28.21 12.11 -1.10
C VAL A 109 29.70 12.41 -0.81
N PRO A 110 30.05 13.60 -0.34
CA PRO A 110 31.42 13.90 0.06
C PRO A 110 31.89 12.98 1.19
N LEU A 111 33.14 12.53 1.10
CA LEU A 111 33.86 11.80 2.16
C LEU A 111 34.38 12.75 3.24
#